data_AF-A0A151SVT8-F1
#
_entry.id   AF-A0A151SVT8-F1
#
_cell.length_a   1.000
_cell.length_b   1.000
_cell.length_c   1.000
_cell.angle_alpha   90.00
_cell.angle_beta   90.00
_cell.angle_gamma   90.00
#
_symmetry.space_group_name_H-M   'P 1'
#
loop_
_entity.id
_entity.type
_entity.pdbx_description
1 polymer ?
#
loop_
_entity_poly.entity_id
_entity_poly.type
_entity_poly.pdbx_seq_one_letter_code
_entity_poly.pdbx_strand_id
1 'polypeptide(L)'
;IYTESLYALACFAGMYHFVSGGNNLAVLFFALSACARSNGVLNAGYLCFQTMHRAYHALFRRNRVSLALQIVIVGALRSACIFAPFIAFQAYGYYNMCVGRSPEEIRPWCKARIPLLYNYIQSHYWGVGFLRYFQLKQLPNFLLASPILSLALCSVVYYAKSRPENFFSLGFLTPMEEKSCGLVFLSDDISRSKEARNVEKSSVRVEEHSNLRRRKNVIKGDVANVAIESEPALWSGYLSASVLPFVLHLGFMACTTFFVMHVQVATRFLSASPPLYWFASYIMAYHAKGFRWGFIIWAYSIAYIFLGSLLFSNFYPFT
;
A
#
# COMPACT_ATOMS: atom_id res chain seq x y z
N ILE A 1 19.64 -10.42 13.67
CA ILE A 1 18.39 -11.00 13.15
C ILE A 1 17.89 -10.10 12.02
N TYR A 2 17.72 -10.64 10.81
CA TYR A 2 17.18 -9.90 9.67
C TYR A 2 15.65 -9.87 9.78
N THR A 3 15.04 -8.68 9.68
CA THR A 3 13.59 -8.46 9.89
C THR A 3 12.83 -8.25 8.58
N GLU A 4 13.49 -8.39 7.43
CA GLU A 4 12.95 -8.13 6.09
C GLU A 4 11.79 -9.05 5.73
N SER A 5 11.92 -10.36 5.96
CA SER A 5 10.84 -11.32 5.68
C SER A 5 9.62 -11.06 6.57
N LEU A 6 9.86 -10.73 7.85
CA LEU A 6 8.81 -10.38 8.80
C LEU A 6 8.10 -9.07 8.39
N TYR A 7 8.88 -8.07 7.95
CA TYR A 7 8.37 -6.82 7.41
C TYR A 7 7.51 -7.04 6.17
N ALA A 8 8.00 -7.82 5.20
CA ALA A 8 7.28 -8.12 3.97
C ALA A 8 5.97 -8.89 4.26
N LEU A 9 6.02 -9.91 5.12
CA LEU A 9 4.84 -10.65 5.56
C LEU A 9 3.78 -9.74 6.18
N ALA A 10 4.20 -8.87 7.10
CA ALA A 10 3.30 -7.92 7.76
C ALA A 10 2.72 -6.88 6.77
N CYS A 11 3.51 -6.39 5.82
CA CYS A 11 3.03 -5.52 4.75
C CYS A 11 1.98 -6.21 3.88
N PHE A 12 2.26 -7.43 3.39
CA PHE A 12 1.31 -8.18 2.56
C PHE A 12 0.03 -8.54 3.31
N ALA A 13 0.13 -9.00 4.57
CA ALA A 13 -1.04 -9.27 5.40
C ALA A 13 -1.87 -7.99 5.65
N GLY A 14 -1.21 -6.87 5.94
CA GLY A 14 -1.87 -5.58 6.11
C GLY A 14 -2.62 -5.12 4.87
N MET A 15 -1.99 -5.24 3.69
CA MET A 15 -2.63 -4.92 2.41
C MET A 15 -3.77 -5.88 2.05
N TYR A 16 -3.62 -7.18 2.33
CA TYR A 16 -4.69 -8.16 2.12
C TYR A 16 -5.94 -7.82 2.95
N HIS A 17 -5.77 -7.54 4.24
CA HIS A 17 -6.89 -7.13 5.10
C HIS A 17 -7.43 -5.75 4.74
N PHE A 18 -6.58 -4.84 4.28
CA PHE A 18 -7.00 -3.53 3.79
C PHE A 18 -7.90 -3.65 2.55
N VAL A 19 -7.52 -4.48 1.58
CA VAL A 19 -8.32 -4.77 0.38
C VAL A 19 -9.58 -5.55 0.73
N SER A 20 -9.54 -6.44 1.74
CA SER A 20 -10.68 -7.24 2.17
C SER A 20 -11.70 -6.47 3.02
N GLY A 21 -11.45 -5.19 3.34
CA GLY A 21 -12.33 -4.35 4.18
C GLY A 21 -12.09 -4.45 5.69
N GLY A 22 -11.23 -5.38 6.13
CA GLY A 22 -10.84 -5.62 7.52
C GLY A 22 -9.92 -4.53 8.10
N ASN A 23 -10.38 -3.29 8.15
CA ASN A 23 -9.56 -2.10 8.44
C ASN A 23 -8.79 -2.19 9.78
N ASN A 24 -9.36 -2.80 10.83
CA ASN A 24 -8.68 -2.92 12.12
C ASN A 24 -7.56 -3.98 12.10
N LEU A 25 -7.76 -5.09 11.39
CA LEU A 25 -6.71 -6.09 11.17
C LEU A 25 -5.60 -5.52 10.28
N ALA A 26 -5.95 -4.73 9.27
CA ALA A 26 -4.99 -4.01 8.45
C ALA A 26 -4.09 -3.09 9.29
N VAL A 27 -4.66 -2.30 10.21
CA VAL A 27 -3.91 -1.46 11.15
C VAL A 27 -2.96 -2.27 12.01
N LEU A 28 -3.41 -3.41 12.54
CA LEU A 28 -2.57 -4.30 13.35
C LEU A 28 -1.34 -4.76 12.56
N PHE A 29 -1.53 -5.28 11.35
CA PHE A 29 -0.43 -5.76 10.52
C PHE A 29 0.49 -4.62 10.04
N PHE A 30 -0.05 -3.43 9.74
CA PHE A 30 0.78 -2.26 9.45
C PHE A 30 1.55 -1.74 10.67
N ALA A 31 1.00 -1.83 11.87
CA ALA A 31 1.74 -1.55 13.10
C ALA A 31 2.84 -2.60 13.33
N LEU A 32 2.57 -3.88 13.07
CA LEU A 32 3.58 -4.94 13.12
C LEU A 32 4.71 -4.71 12.11
N SER A 33 4.40 -4.21 10.89
CA SER A 33 5.44 -3.86 9.92
C SER A 33 6.28 -2.67 10.40
N ALA A 34 5.66 -1.66 11.02
CA ALA A 34 6.36 -0.53 11.66
C ALA A 34 7.24 -0.96 12.86
N CYS A 35 6.84 -2.01 13.58
CA CYS A 35 7.62 -2.62 14.65
C CYS A 35 8.83 -3.38 14.09
N ALA A 36 8.65 -4.15 13.01
CA ALA A 36 9.75 -4.88 12.37
C ALA A 36 10.78 -3.93 11.76
N ARG A 37 10.32 -2.81 11.17
CA ARG A 37 11.16 -1.77 10.57
C ARG A 37 10.44 -0.42 10.65
N SER A 38 11.16 0.63 11.01
CA SER A 38 10.68 2.02 11.04
C SER A 38 10.02 2.47 9.73
N ASN A 39 10.49 1.98 8.57
CA ASN A 39 9.90 2.30 7.27
C ASN A 39 8.42 1.85 7.14
N GLY A 40 7.95 0.93 7.98
CA GLY A 40 6.56 0.47 7.98
C GLY A 40 5.55 1.56 8.33
N VAL A 41 5.98 2.66 8.97
CA VAL A 41 5.11 3.83 9.23
C VAL A 41 4.55 4.44 7.94
N LEU A 42 5.24 4.28 6.81
CA LEU A 42 4.80 4.79 5.53
C LEU A 42 3.50 4.11 5.06
N ASN A 43 3.23 2.87 5.49
CA ASN A 43 1.98 2.17 5.18
C ASN A 43 0.73 2.88 5.74
N ALA A 44 0.87 3.80 6.70
CA ALA A 44 -0.22 4.67 7.14
C ALA A 44 -0.82 5.48 5.96
N GLY A 45 -0.04 5.73 4.91
CA GLY A 45 -0.49 6.39 3.69
C GLY A 45 -1.71 5.73 3.03
N TYR A 46 -1.84 4.40 3.08
CA TYR A 46 -3.01 3.70 2.57
C TYR A 46 -4.29 4.11 3.30
N LEU A 47 -4.22 4.17 4.63
CA LEU A 47 -5.34 4.58 5.47
C LEU A 47 -5.64 6.07 5.32
N CYS A 48 -4.59 6.92 5.27
CA CYS A 48 -4.77 8.36 5.02
C CYS A 48 -5.47 8.61 3.68
N PHE A 49 -5.12 7.87 2.63
CA PHE A 49 -5.77 7.99 1.33
C PHE A 49 -7.24 7.56 1.39
N GLN A 50 -7.53 6.44 2.06
CA GLN A 50 -8.90 5.95 2.26
C GLN A 50 -9.75 6.94 3.08
N THR A 51 -9.20 7.49 4.16
CA THR A 51 -9.90 8.44 5.04
C THR A 51 -10.15 9.77 4.32
N MET A 52 -9.18 10.25 3.53
CA MET A 52 -9.34 11.43 2.68
C MET A 52 -10.52 11.28 1.72
N HIS A 53 -10.60 10.16 0.99
CA HIS A 53 -11.71 9.90 0.06
C HIS A 53 -13.07 9.79 0.75
N ARG A 54 -13.13 9.09 1.89
CA ARG A 54 -14.36 8.95 2.68
C ARG A 54 -14.83 10.27 3.28
N ALA A 55 -13.90 11.08 3.80
CA ALA A 55 -14.19 12.39 4.36
C ALA A 55 -14.67 13.35 3.27
N TYR A 56 -14.00 13.38 2.11
CA TYR A 56 -14.43 14.18 0.95
C TYR A 56 -15.85 13.81 0.51
N HIS A 57 -16.16 12.51 0.39
CA HIS A 57 -17.51 12.08 0.02
C HIS A 57 -18.56 12.48 1.09
N ALA A 58 -18.25 12.37 2.38
CA ALA A 58 -19.14 12.77 3.46
C ALA A 58 -19.42 14.30 3.48
N LEU A 59 -18.38 15.11 3.22
CA LEU A 59 -18.47 16.57 3.16
C LEU A 59 -19.21 17.04 1.92
N PHE A 60 -18.71 16.71 0.72
CA PHE A 60 -19.17 17.36 -0.51
C PHE A 60 -20.39 16.68 -1.14
N ARG A 61 -20.58 15.37 -0.97
CA ARG A 61 -21.73 14.65 -1.58
C ARG A 61 -22.92 14.51 -0.64
N ARG A 62 -22.67 14.36 0.66
CA ARG A 62 -23.73 14.16 1.67
C ARG A 62 -23.99 15.37 2.56
N ASN A 63 -23.10 16.38 2.55
CA ASN A 63 -23.15 17.55 3.43
C ASN A 63 -23.30 17.18 4.92
N ARG A 64 -22.67 16.08 5.34
CA ARG A 64 -22.71 15.58 6.73
C ARG A 64 -21.36 15.79 7.40
N VAL A 65 -21.15 17.00 7.92
CA VAL A 65 -19.90 17.39 8.58
C VAL A 65 -19.59 16.51 9.80
N SER A 66 -20.58 16.15 10.60
CA SER A 66 -20.40 15.26 11.77
C SER A 66 -19.83 13.89 11.39
N LEU A 67 -20.36 13.28 10.34
CA LEU A 67 -19.86 12.01 9.81
C LEU A 67 -18.44 12.16 9.27
N ALA A 68 -18.15 13.26 8.56
CA ALA A 68 -16.81 13.53 8.06
C ALA A 68 -15.80 13.70 9.20
N LEU A 69 -16.15 14.43 10.25
CA LEU A 69 -15.32 14.60 11.44
C LEU A 69 -15.05 13.25 12.12
N GLN A 70 -16.07 12.41 12.27
CA GLN A 70 -15.92 11.07 12.83
C GLN A 70 -14.97 10.20 11.99
N ILE A 71 -15.07 10.24 10.66
CA ILE A 71 -14.17 9.54 9.74
C ILE A 71 -12.72 10.02 9.92
N VAL A 72 -12.51 11.33 10.02
CA VAL A 72 -11.18 11.92 10.21
C VAL A 72 -10.59 11.51 11.56
N ILE A 73 -11.37 11.56 12.64
CA ILE A 73 -10.91 11.15 13.99
C ILE A 73 -10.54 9.66 14.00
N VAL A 74 -11.39 8.78 13.46
CA VAL A 74 -11.10 7.34 13.37
C VAL A 74 -9.86 7.10 12.50
N GLY A 75 -9.73 7.82 11.39
CA GLY A 75 -8.56 7.76 10.52
C GLY A 75 -7.26 8.18 11.22
N ALA A 76 -7.32 9.27 11.99
CA ALA A 76 -6.19 9.78 12.76
C ALA A 76 -5.78 8.77 13.86
N LEU A 77 -6.75 8.20 14.59
CA LEU A 77 -6.48 7.19 15.61
C LEU A 77 -5.83 5.94 15.01
N ARG A 78 -6.36 5.43 13.89
CA ARG A 78 -5.77 4.28 13.18
C ARG A 78 -4.36 4.56 12.69
N SER A 79 -4.11 5.75 12.17
CA SER A 79 -2.76 6.17 11.75
C SER A 79 -1.82 6.26 12.95
N ALA A 80 -2.27 6.84 14.07
CA ALA A 80 -1.50 6.90 15.31
C ALA A 80 -1.11 5.51 15.83
N CYS A 81 -2.00 4.50 15.72
CA CYS A 81 -1.66 3.12 16.06
C CYS A 81 -0.52 2.54 15.20
N ILE A 82 -0.43 2.91 13.91
CA ILE A 82 0.67 2.50 13.03
C ILE A 82 1.99 3.18 13.43
N PHE A 83 1.95 4.44 13.87
CA PHE A 83 3.12 5.17 14.36
C PHE A 83 3.55 4.76 15.78
N ALA A 84 2.67 4.18 16.58
CA ALA A 84 2.91 3.88 17.99
C ALA A 84 4.18 3.02 18.24
N PRO A 85 4.46 1.94 17.49
CA PRO A 85 5.68 1.15 17.68
C PRO A 85 6.96 1.96 17.43
N PHE A 86 6.96 2.81 16.40
CA PHE A 86 8.09 3.70 16.11
C PHE A 86 8.32 4.71 17.23
N ILE A 87 7.25 5.36 17.70
CA ILE A 87 7.32 6.33 18.81
C ILE A 87 7.80 5.65 20.09
N ALA A 88 7.26 4.46 20.41
CA ALA A 88 7.65 3.69 21.58
C ALA A 88 9.15 3.34 21.56
N PHE A 89 9.68 2.92 20.40
CA PHE A 89 11.11 2.64 20.25
C PHE A 89 11.97 3.90 20.44
N GLN A 90 11.55 5.04 19.89
CA GLN A 90 12.25 6.31 20.04
C GLN A 90 12.26 6.78 21.51
N ALA A 91 11.13 6.63 22.22
CA ALA A 91 11.01 6.96 23.64
C ALA A 91 11.87 6.02 24.51
N TYR A 92 11.87 4.72 24.21
CA TYR A 92 12.72 3.74 24.87
C TYR A 92 14.21 4.07 24.71
N GLY A 93 14.63 4.43 23.49
CA GLY A 93 16.01 4.87 23.23
C GLY A 93 16.40 6.13 24.01
N TYR A 94 15.49 7.11 24.09
CA TYR A 94 15.70 8.32 24.88
C TYR A 94 15.82 8.02 26.38
N TYR A 95 14.92 7.21 26.93
CA TYR A 95 14.93 6.87 28.36
C TYR A 95 16.22 6.17 28.78
N ASN A 96 16.72 5.23 27.97
CA ASN A 96 17.93 4.49 28.31
C ASN A 96 19.24 5.26 28.09
N MET A 97 19.28 6.17 27.11
CA MET A 97 20.52 6.85 26.72
C MET A 97 20.65 8.28 27.23
N CYS A 98 19.53 8.98 27.46
CA CYS A 98 19.53 10.40 27.77
C CYS A 98 19.11 10.70 29.23
N VAL A 99 18.21 9.91 29.83
CA VAL A 99 17.71 10.18 31.20
C VAL A 99 18.75 9.77 32.24
N GLY A 100 18.96 10.61 33.25
CA GLY A 100 19.85 10.33 34.39
C GLY A 100 21.34 10.52 34.12
N ARG A 101 21.74 11.08 32.96
CA ARG A 101 23.14 11.40 32.63
C ARG A 101 23.42 12.89 32.71
N SER A 102 24.68 13.25 32.96
CA SER A 102 25.11 14.64 33.01
C SER A 102 25.04 15.31 31.61
N PRO A 103 24.77 16.63 31.52
CA PRO A 103 24.66 17.35 30.25
C PRO A 103 25.93 17.31 29.37
N GLU A 104 27.09 17.04 29.97
CA GLU A 104 28.38 16.95 29.30
C GLU A 104 28.61 15.58 28.65
N GLU A 105 28.01 14.52 29.20
CA GLU A 105 28.15 13.14 28.71
C GLU A 105 27.04 12.71 27.73
N ILE A 106 25.91 13.43 27.70
CA ILE A 106 24.79 13.07 26.82
C ILE A 106 25.13 13.29 25.33
N ARG A 107 24.62 12.38 24.51
CA ARG A 107 24.78 12.45 23.05
C ARG A 107 24.12 13.71 22.48
N PRO A 108 24.66 14.29 21.39
CA PRO A 108 24.17 15.55 20.83
C PRO A 108 22.70 15.50 20.40
N TRP A 109 22.21 14.33 19.97
CA TRP A 109 20.80 14.16 19.59
C TRP A 109 19.84 14.22 20.80
N CYS A 110 20.30 13.95 22.02
CA CYS A 110 19.50 14.15 23.24
C CYS A 110 19.21 15.63 23.50
N LYS A 111 20.10 16.54 23.05
CA LYS A 111 19.98 18.00 23.22
C LYS A 111 19.12 18.66 22.14
N ALA A 112 18.74 17.92 21.10
CA ALA A 112 17.93 18.45 20.00
C ALA A 112 16.49 18.74 20.46
N ARG A 113 15.83 19.73 19.83
CA ARG A 113 14.43 20.09 20.11
C ARG A 113 13.47 18.90 20.02
N ILE A 114 13.76 17.98 19.11
CA ILE A 114 13.07 16.69 19.00
C ILE A 114 14.17 15.60 19.03
N PRO A 115 14.31 14.85 20.13
CA PRO A 115 15.40 13.89 20.30
C PRO A 115 15.13 12.61 19.51
N LEU A 116 15.38 12.64 18.20
CA LEU A 116 15.17 11.50 17.30
C LEU A 116 16.44 10.65 17.16
N LEU A 117 16.53 9.60 17.96
CA LEU A 117 17.59 8.59 17.89
C LEU A 117 17.77 8.05 16.45
N TYR A 118 16.68 7.60 15.82
CA TYR A 118 16.71 7.06 14.46
C TYR A 118 17.35 8.01 13.43
N ASN A 119 16.93 9.28 13.39
CA ASN A 119 17.46 10.27 12.44
C ASN A 119 18.95 10.56 12.69
N TYR A 120 19.37 10.60 13.96
CA TYR A 120 20.79 10.75 14.30
C TYR A 120 21.61 9.56 13.81
N ILE A 121 21.17 8.32 14.06
CA ILE A 121 21.88 7.13 13.61
C ILE A 121 21.99 7.11 12.08
N GLN A 122 20.88 7.35 11.39
CA GLN A 122 20.81 7.38 9.94
C GLN A 122 21.78 8.40 9.33
N SER A 123 21.82 9.62 9.86
CA SER A 123 22.67 10.68 9.32
C SER A 123 24.15 10.53 9.72
N HIS A 124 24.43 10.20 10.98
CA HIS A 124 25.79 10.20 11.54
C HIS A 124 26.59 8.96 11.16
N TYR A 125 25.99 7.76 11.24
CA TYR A 125 26.70 6.51 10.99
C TYR A 125 26.50 5.98 9.56
N TRP A 126 25.33 6.23 8.97
CA TRP A 126 24.96 5.65 7.67
C TRP A 126 25.01 6.68 6.54
N GLY A 127 25.28 7.96 6.85
CA GLY A 127 25.33 9.03 5.86
C GLY A 127 24.03 9.25 5.10
N VAL A 128 22.89 8.80 5.64
CA VAL A 128 21.58 8.92 5.00
C VAL A 128 21.12 10.37 5.05
N GLY A 129 20.63 10.87 3.93
CA GLY A 129 20.13 12.22 3.77
C GLY A 129 19.83 12.51 2.30
N PHE A 130 19.17 13.63 2.06
CA PHE A 130 18.81 14.04 0.70
C PHE A 130 20.04 14.11 -0.21
N LEU A 131 20.07 13.28 -1.25
CA LEU A 131 21.12 13.18 -2.27
C LEU A 131 22.55 12.86 -1.78
N ARG A 132 22.76 12.61 -0.49
CA ARG A 132 24.12 12.33 0.06
C ARG A 132 24.74 11.05 -0.49
N TYR A 133 23.91 10.16 -1.04
CA TYR A 133 24.29 8.82 -1.45
C TYR A 133 24.73 8.69 -2.92
N PHE A 134 24.63 9.76 -3.71
CA PHE A 134 25.07 9.78 -5.11
C PHE A 134 26.59 9.90 -5.19
N GLN A 135 27.27 8.79 -4.89
CA GLN A 135 28.73 8.65 -4.98
C GLN A 135 29.08 7.61 -6.03
N LEU A 136 30.15 7.84 -6.80
CA LEU A 136 30.63 6.89 -7.81
C LEU A 136 30.96 5.50 -7.21
N LYS A 137 31.42 5.46 -5.96
CA LYS A 137 31.68 4.21 -5.22
C LYS A 137 30.44 3.33 -5.04
N GLN A 138 29.24 3.92 -5.09
CA GLN A 138 27.97 3.24 -4.87
C GLN A 138 27.33 2.78 -6.19
N LEU A 139 27.95 3.06 -7.34
CA LEU A 139 27.43 2.69 -8.66
C LEU A 139 27.06 1.20 -8.77
N PRO A 140 27.84 0.23 -8.24
CA PRO A 140 27.44 -1.18 -8.26
C PRO A 140 26.12 -1.45 -7.53
N ASN A 141 25.88 -0.77 -6.40
CA ASN A 141 24.64 -0.91 -5.64
C ASN A 141 23.44 -0.28 -6.37
N PHE A 142 23.67 0.83 -7.10
CA PHE A 142 22.65 1.41 -7.98
C PHE A 142 22.31 0.48 -9.14
N LEU A 143 23.29 -0.20 -9.73
CA LEU A 143 23.06 -1.19 -10.78
C LEU A 143 22.23 -2.37 -10.26
N LEU A 144 22.50 -2.84 -9.04
CA LEU A 144 21.71 -3.89 -8.39
C LEU A 144 20.28 -3.45 -8.07
N ALA A 145 20.08 -2.21 -7.62
CA ALA A 145 18.74 -1.67 -7.35
C ALA A 145 17.97 -1.26 -8.61
N SER A 146 18.65 -1.05 -9.73
CA SER A 146 18.08 -0.50 -10.96
C SER A 146 16.88 -1.26 -11.51
N PRO A 147 16.80 -2.61 -11.50
CA PRO A 147 15.67 -3.30 -12.11
C PRO A 147 14.37 -3.08 -11.34
N ILE A 148 14.42 -3.09 -10.00
CA ILE A 148 13.26 -2.82 -9.15
C ILE A 148 12.85 -1.36 -9.21
N LEU A 149 13.80 -0.42 -9.18
CA LEU A 149 13.51 1.01 -9.33
C LEU A 149 12.92 1.33 -10.70
N SER A 150 13.45 0.74 -11.76
CA SER A 150 12.94 0.91 -13.13
C SER A 150 11.54 0.31 -13.27
N LEU A 151 11.30 -0.88 -12.71
CA LEU A 151 9.98 -1.49 -12.71
C LEU A 151 8.95 -0.62 -11.95
N ALA A 152 9.33 -0.05 -10.80
CA ALA A 152 8.49 0.87 -10.04
C ALA A 152 8.16 2.13 -10.84
N LEU A 153 9.17 2.74 -11.47
CA LEU A 153 9.00 3.94 -12.29
C LEU A 153 8.11 3.65 -13.51
N CYS A 154 8.36 2.56 -14.22
CA CYS A 154 7.55 2.12 -15.35
C CYS A 154 6.10 1.85 -14.93
N SER A 155 5.88 1.20 -13.79
CA SER A 155 4.56 0.93 -13.21
C SER A 155 3.76 2.23 -13.00
N VAL A 156 4.39 3.26 -12.42
CA VAL A 156 3.76 4.56 -12.14
C VAL A 156 3.54 5.35 -13.44
N VAL A 157 4.55 5.46 -14.29
CA VAL A 157 4.48 6.21 -15.56
C VAL A 157 3.45 5.58 -16.50
N TYR A 158 3.40 4.25 -16.58
CA TYR A 158 2.44 3.55 -17.42
C TYR A 158 1.00 3.81 -16.98
N TYR A 159 0.72 3.72 -15.68
CA TYR A 159 -0.60 4.03 -15.14
C TYR A 159 -0.97 5.50 -15.37
N ALA A 160 -0.04 6.43 -15.12
CA ALA A 160 -0.26 7.86 -15.32
C ALA A 160 -0.54 8.23 -16.80
N LYS A 161 0.15 7.59 -17.75
CA LYS A 161 -0.10 7.79 -19.20
C LYS A 161 -1.41 7.17 -19.66
N SER A 162 -1.78 6.00 -19.13
CA SER A 162 -2.97 5.26 -19.57
C SER A 162 -4.26 5.83 -18.99
N ARG A 163 -4.22 6.40 -17.77
CA ARG A 163 -5.39 7.00 -17.08
C ARG A 163 -5.02 8.35 -16.44
N PRO A 164 -4.67 9.39 -17.21
CA PRO A 164 -4.17 10.66 -16.68
C PRO A 164 -5.20 11.36 -15.79
N GLU A 165 -6.47 11.39 -16.18
CA GLU A 165 -7.53 12.05 -15.40
C GLU A 165 -7.68 11.44 -14.01
N ASN A 166 -7.69 10.11 -13.89
CA ASN A 166 -7.78 9.42 -12.60
C ASN A 166 -6.51 9.64 -11.76
N PHE A 167 -5.33 9.62 -12.39
CA PHE A 167 -4.05 9.80 -11.69
C PHE A 167 -3.91 11.22 -11.12
N PHE A 168 -4.12 12.26 -11.94
CA PHE A 168 -4.00 13.65 -11.51
C PHE A 168 -5.15 14.11 -10.60
N SER A 169 -6.34 13.55 -10.77
CA SER A 169 -7.45 13.81 -9.83
C SER A 169 -7.38 12.97 -8.55
N LEU A 170 -6.31 12.18 -8.34
CA LEU A 170 -6.18 11.28 -7.19
C LEU A 170 -7.40 10.35 -7.00
N GLY A 171 -8.11 10.04 -8.09
CA GLY A 171 -9.32 9.20 -8.10
C GLY A 171 -10.61 9.92 -7.67
N PHE A 172 -10.59 11.23 -7.43
CA PHE A 172 -11.80 11.98 -7.04
C PHE A 172 -12.83 12.01 -8.18
N LEU A 173 -12.39 12.13 -9.43
CA LEU A 173 -13.24 12.23 -10.62
C LEU A 173 -13.72 10.87 -11.17
N THR A 174 -13.24 9.74 -10.66
CA THR A 174 -13.59 8.43 -11.24
C THR A 174 -15.11 8.15 -11.13
N PRO A 175 -15.77 7.69 -12.21
CA PRO A 175 -17.20 7.36 -12.22
C PRO A 175 -17.59 6.36 -11.13
N MET A 176 -18.80 6.51 -10.58
CA MET A 176 -19.28 5.69 -9.46
C MET A 176 -19.38 4.19 -9.78
N GLU A 177 -19.55 3.82 -11.05
CA GLU A 177 -19.62 2.41 -11.51
C GLU A 177 -18.25 1.71 -11.48
N GLU A 178 -17.17 2.36 -11.96
CA GLU A 178 -15.80 1.82 -11.85
C GLU A 178 -15.31 1.79 -10.40
N LYS A 179 -15.75 2.78 -9.59
CA LYS A 179 -15.54 2.75 -8.14
C LYS A 179 -16.18 1.50 -7.54
N SER A 180 -17.41 1.13 -7.96
CA SER A 180 -18.22 0.03 -7.43
C SER A 180 -17.57 -1.36 -7.54
N CYS A 181 -16.77 -1.61 -8.59
CA CYS A 181 -16.04 -2.87 -8.77
C CYS A 181 -14.75 -2.94 -7.92
N GLY A 182 -14.20 -1.78 -7.55
CA GLY A 182 -13.10 -1.63 -6.59
C GLY A 182 -13.54 -1.34 -5.14
N LEU A 183 -14.85 -1.28 -4.87
CA LEU A 183 -15.44 -0.58 -3.72
C LEU A 183 -15.55 -1.41 -2.45
N VAL A 184 -14.64 -2.36 -2.22
CA VAL A 184 -14.44 -2.87 -0.85
C VAL A 184 -14.04 -1.71 0.09
N PHE A 185 -13.54 -0.60 -0.46
CA PHE A 185 -13.21 0.64 0.25
C PHE A 185 -14.38 1.37 0.93
N LEU A 186 -15.65 1.09 0.63
CA LEU A 186 -16.80 1.86 1.16
C LEU A 186 -17.96 1.01 1.75
N SER A 187 -17.91 -0.32 1.64
CA SER A 187 -19.12 -1.14 1.85
C SER A 187 -19.55 -1.30 3.32
N ASP A 188 -18.62 -1.39 4.27
CA ASP A 188 -18.97 -1.78 5.65
C ASP A 188 -19.74 -0.74 6.47
N ASP A 189 -19.62 0.55 6.15
CA ASP A 189 -20.36 1.58 6.89
C ASP A 189 -21.71 1.91 6.23
N ILE A 190 -21.88 1.58 4.94
CA ILE A 190 -23.14 1.78 4.23
C ILE A 190 -24.14 0.68 4.56
N SER A 191 -23.69 -0.58 4.72
CA SER A 191 -24.52 -1.70 5.17
C SER A 191 -25.10 -1.44 6.57
N ARG A 192 -24.29 -1.01 7.54
CA ARG A 192 -24.77 -0.59 8.86
C ARG A 192 -25.73 0.60 8.82
N SER A 193 -25.51 1.56 7.92
CA SER A 193 -26.45 2.69 7.74
C SER A 193 -27.75 2.32 7.03
N LYS A 194 -27.74 1.24 6.23
CA LYS A 194 -28.94 0.67 5.59
C LYS A 194 -29.71 -0.22 6.55
N GLU A 195 -29.03 -1.01 7.38
CA GLU A 195 -29.66 -1.76 8.48
C GLU A 195 -30.28 -0.83 9.51
N ALA A 196 -29.58 0.21 9.97
CA ALA A 196 -30.16 1.19 10.91
C ALA A 196 -31.42 1.88 10.32
N ARG A 197 -31.41 2.18 9.02
CA ARG A 197 -32.54 2.82 8.33
C ARG A 197 -33.68 1.84 7.97
N ASN A 198 -33.37 0.56 7.81
CA ASN A 198 -34.37 -0.49 7.61
C ASN A 198 -35.02 -0.92 8.93
N VAL A 199 -34.27 -0.93 10.04
CA VAL A 199 -34.82 -1.15 11.40
C VAL A 199 -35.78 -0.03 11.79
N GLU A 200 -35.47 1.22 11.42
CA GLU A 200 -36.33 2.39 11.70
C GLU A 200 -37.55 2.49 10.77
N LYS A 201 -37.50 1.88 9.57
CA LYS A 201 -38.67 1.75 8.67
C LYS A 201 -39.51 0.50 8.93
N SER A 202 -38.96 -0.52 9.59
CA SER A 202 -39.64 -1.79 9.90
C SER A 202 -40.61 -1.68 11.08
N SER A 203 -40.58 -0.60 11.87
CA SER A 203 -41.49 -0.39 13.01
C SER A 203 -42.81 0.29 12.62
N VAL A 204 -43.01 0.69 11.36
CA VAL A 204 -44.24 1.32 10.88
C VAL A 204 -44.65 0.71 9.54
N ARG A 205 -45.27 -0.48 9.60
CA ARG A 205 -46.30 -1.03 8.68
C ARG A 205 -46.43 -2.54 8.89
N VAL A 206 -47.37 -2.92 9.75
CA VAL A 206 -47.92 -4.27 9.81
C VAL A 206 -49.37 -4.15 9.35
N GLU A 207 -49.65 -4.63 8.14
CA GLU A 207 -50.98 -5.08 7.74
C GLU A 207 -50.83 -6.11 6.60
N GLU A 208 -51.63 -7.17 6.71
CA GLU A 208 -51.60 -8.50 6.08
C GLU A 208 -51.68 -8.53 4.53
N HIS A 209 -51.12 -9.58 3.88
CA HIS A 209 -51.88 -10.77 3.44
C HIS A 209 -51.08 -11.70 2.47
N SER A 210 -50.92 -12.96 2.90
CA SER A 210 -51.04 -14.25 2.18
C SER A 210 -50.76 -14.41 0.66
N ASN A 211 -49.85 -15.35 0.29
CA ASN A 211 -50.15 -16.65 -0.38
C ASN A 211 -49.01 -17.24 -1.28
N LEU A 212 -48.51 -18.40 -0.83
CA LEU A 212 -48.30 -19.68 -1.56
C LEU A 212 -47.85 -19.72 -3.05
N ARG A 213 -46.62 -20.22 -3.24
CA ARG A 213 -46.25 -21.45 -3.98
C ARG A 213 -46.79 -21.68 -5.42
N ARG A 214 -45.93 -21.57 -6.44
CA ARG A 214 -45.99 -22.46 -7.64
C ARG A 214 -44.69 -22.55 -8.45
N ARG A 215 -44.09 -23.75 -8.49
CA ARG A 215 -43.12 -24.24 -9.50
C ARG A 215 -43.88 -24.66 -10.77
N LYS A 216 -43.40 -24.35 -11.99
CA LYS A 216 -43.13 -25.34 -13.07
C LYS A 216 -42.54 -24.71 -14.35
N ASN A 217 -41.71 -25.54 -15.00
CA ASN A 217 -40.83 -25.43 -16.17
C ASN A 217 -41.52 -25.22 -17.55
N VAL A 218 -40.68 -25.23 -18.63
CA VAL A 218 -40.88 -25.73 -20.03
C VAL A 218 -41.12 -24.59 -21.07
N ILE A 219 -40.48 -24.40 -22.25
CA ILE A 219 -39.55 -25.14 -23.16
C ILE A 219 -38.97 -24.16 -24.25
N LYS A 220 -37.84 -24.55 -24.90
CA LYS A 220 -37.25 -24.22 -26.26
C LYS A 220 -37.76 -22.98 -27.04
N GLY A 221 -36.94 -22.23 -27.78
CA GLY A 221 -35.56 -22.32 -28.26
C GLY A 221 -35.40 -21.35 -29.44
N ASP A 222 -34.20 -20.83 -29.70
CA ASP A 222 -33.61 -20.72 -31.05
C ASP A 222 -32.23 -20.05 -31.02
N VAL A 223 -31.38 -20.58 -31.88
CA VAL A 223 -29.98 -20.23 -32.10
C VAL A 223 -29.90 -18.94 -32.90
N ALA A 224 -29.30 -17.90 -32.33
CA ALA A 224 -28.74 -16.79 -33.09
C ALA A 224 -27.31 -16.55 -32.62
N ASN A 225 -26.39 -16.66 -33.57
CA ASN A 225 -24.95 -16.54 -33.41
C ASN A 225 -24.56 -15.22 -32.73
N VAL A 226 -24.16 -15.28 -31.47
CA VAL A 226 -23.47 -14.19 -30.78
C VAL A 226 -21.98 -14.43 -30.93
N ALA A 227 -21.34 -13.55 -31.71
CA ALA A 227 -19.89 -13.53 -31.91
C ALA A 227 -19.18 -13.56 -30.55
N ILE A 228 -18.42 -14.64 -30.35
CA ILE A 228 -17.49 -14.81 -29.24
C ILE A 228 -16.23 -14.01 -29.59
N GLU A 229 -16.18 -12.75 -29.17
CA GLU A 229 -14.93 -12.04 -28.90
C GLU A 229 -14.99 -11.51 -27.46
N SER A 230 -14.91 -12.45 -26.51
CA SER A 230 -14.60 -12.14 -25.12
C SER A 230 -13.07 -12.07 -24.96
N GLU A 231 -12.48 -10.91 -25.26
CA GLU A 231 -11.13 -10.58 -24.77
C GLU A 231 -11.17 -10.56 -23.22
N PRO A 232 -10.30 -11.32 -22.53
CA PRO A 232 -10.59 -11.74 -21.16
C PRO A 232 -10.39 -10.62 -20.15
N ALA A 233 -11.32 -10.53 -19.20
CA ALA A 233 -11.38 -9.57 -18.09
C ALA A 233 -10.10 -9.41 -17.23
N LEU A 234 -9.05 -10.20 -17.46
CA LEU A 234 -7.75 -10.11 -16.80
C LEU A 234 -6.96 -8.84 -17.21
N TRP A 235 -7.12 -8.37 -18.45
CA TRP A 235 -6.35 -7.26 -19.03
C TRP A 235 -6.68 -5.89 -18.43
N SER A 236 -7.91 -5.72 -17.92
CA SER A 236 -8.39 -4.49 -17.27
C SER A 236 -7.93 -4.35 -15.80
N GLY A 237 -7.42 -5.45 -15.21
CA GLY A 237 -7.15 -5.52 -13.77
C GLY A 237 -6.16 -4.47 -13.26
N TYR A 238 -5.01 -4.33 -13.90
CA TYR A 238 -3.97 -3.38 -13.46
C TYR A 238 -4.34 -1.91 -13.74
N LEU A 239 -5.08 -1.66 -14.82
CA LEU A 239 -5.56 -0.31 -15.19
C LEU A 239 -6.83 0.10 -14.45
N SER A 240 -7.35 -0.77 -13.58
CA SER A 240 -8.53 -0.47 -12.76
C SER A 240 -8.27 0.71 -11.81
N ALA A 241 -9.33 1.47 -11.54
CA ALA A 241 -9.29 2.56 -10.56
C ALA A 241 -8.98 2.07 -9.13
N SER A 242 -9.22 0.80 -8.82
CA SER A 242 -8.91 0.21 -7.51
C SER A 242 -7.41 0.09 -7.23
N VAL A 243 -6.59 0.08 -8.27
CA VAL A 243 -5.12 -0.08 -8.17
C VAL A 243 -4.43 1.27 -7.91
N LEU A 244 -5.10 2.39 -8.21
CA LEU A 244 -4.60 3.75 -8.03
C LEU A 244 -3.93 4.02 -6.66
N PRO A 245 -4.56 3.76 -5.49
CA PRO A 245 -3.94 4.02 -4.19
C PRO A 245 -2.60 3.31 -4.04
N PHE A 246 -2.49 2.10 -4.58
CA PHE A 246 -1.26 1.32 -4.50
C PHE A 246 -0.17 1.83 -5.44
N VAL A 247 -0.54 2.30 -6.64
CA VAL A 247 0.41 2.93 -7.59
C VAL A 247 0.93 4.25 -7.04
N LEU A 248 0.05 5.10 -6.47
CA LEU A 248 0.46 6.35 -5.83
C LEU A 248 1.39 6.09 -4.64
N HIS A 249 1.06 5.10 -3.82
CA HIS A 249 1.91 4.71 -2.69
C HIS A 249 3.26 4.15 -3.16
N LEU A 250 3.29 3.32 -4.20
CA LEU A 250 4.52 2.83 -4.82
C LEU A 250 5.37 4.00 -5.35
N GLY A 251 4.77 4.98 -6.02
CA GLY A 251 5.47 6.17 -6.49
C GLY A 251 6.09 6.98 -5.35
N PHE A 252 5.34 7.19 -4.26
CA PHE A 252 5.85 7.85 -3.06
C PHE A 252 7.02 7.08 -2.43
N MET A 253 6.90 5.75 -2.31
CA MET A 253 7.98 4.90 -1.80
C MET A 253 9.21 4.91 -2.72
N ALA A 254 9.03 4.86 -4.04
CA ALA A 254 10.11 4.91 -5.02
C ALA A 254 10.86 6.26 -4.96
N CYS A 255 10.13 7.38 -4.88
CA CYS A 255 10.73 8.70 -4.70
C CYS A 255 11.52 8.79 -3.38
N THR A 256 10.92 8.35 -2.27
CA THR A 256 11.61 8.33 -0.96
C THR A 256 12.88 7.49 -1.02
N THR A 257 12.79 6.34 -1.69
CA THR A 257 13.91 5.41 -1.86
C THR A 257 15.04 6.01 -2.68
N PHE A 258 14.72 6.71 -3.77
CA PHE A 258 15.70 7.28 -4.67
C PHE A 258 16.41 8.52 -4.10
N PHE A 259 15.67 9.39 -3.42
CA PHE A 259 16.20 10.69 -2.97
C PHE A 259 16.75 10.68 -1.54
N VAL A 260 16.16 9.85 -0.66
CA VAL A 260 16.39 9.96 0.80
C VAL A 260 16.97 8.68 1.37
N MET A 261 16.53 7.51 0.90
CA MET A 261 16.97 6.23 1.46
C MET A 261 18.30 5.76 0.88
N HIS A 262 19.01 4.96 1.66
CA HIS A 262 20.21 4.27 1.23
C HIS A 262 19.90 3.24 0.14
N VAL A 263 20.64 3.27 -0.97
CA VAL A 263 20.40 2.39 -2.15
C VAL A 263 20.43 0.90 -1.79
N GLN A 264 21.25 0.49 -0.83
CA GLN A 264 21.33 -0.90 -0.37
C GLN A 264 20.05 -1.43 0.28
N VAL A 265 19.16 -0.53 0.74
CA VAL A 265 17.87 -0.90 1.36
C VAL A 265 16.73 -0.75 0.35
N ALA A 266 16.99 -0.10 -0.80
CA ALA A 266 16.00 0.21 -1.82
C ALA A 266 15.24 -1.01 -2.32
N THR A 267 15.99 -2.03 -2.77
CA THR A 267 15.44 -3.25 -3.37
C THR A 267 14.53 -3.99 -2.39
N ARG A 268 14.99 -4.21 -1.15
CA ARG A 268 14.23 -4.92 -0.11
C ARG A 268 13.01 -4.17 0.37
N PHE A 269 13.11 -2.84 0.42
CA PHE A 269 11.99 -2.00 0.84
C PHE A 269 10.89 -1.98 -0.23
N LEU A 270 11.27 -1.77 -1.49
CA LEU A 270 10.32 -1.72 -2.60
C LEU A 270 9.69 -3.09 -2.87
N SER A 271 10.42 -4.19 -2.72
CA SER A 271 9.88 -5.55 -2.91
C SER A 271 8.74 -5.90 -1.96
N ALA A 272 8.55 -5.17 -0.85
CA ALA A 272 7.38 -5.35 0.02
C ALA A 272 6.08 -4.75 -0.58
N SER A 273 6.08 -4.32 -1.84
CA SER A 273 4.98 -3.63 -2.51
C SER A 273 4.31 -4.50 -3.60
N PRO A 274 3.06 -4.97 -3.39
CA PRO A 274 2.27 -5.74 -4.36
C PRO A 274 2.20 -5.19 -5.78
N PRO A 275 2.10 -3.86 -6.02
CA PRO A 275 1.96 -3.32 -7.37
C PRO A 275 3.13 -3.63 -8.29
N LEU A 276 4.33 -3.87 -7.75
CA LEU A 276 5.47 -4.31 -8.54
C LEU A 276 5.20 -5.68 -9.18
N TYR A 277 4.65 -6.60 -8.40
CA TYR A 277 4.32 -7.95 -8.87
C TYR A 277 3.11 -7.94 -9.79
N TRP A 278 2.11 -7.11 -9.52
CA TRP A 278 0.96 -6.92 -10.42
C TRP A 278 1.35 -6.31 -11.75
N PHE A 279 2.28 -5.35 -11.76
CA PHE A 279 2.78 -4.77 -12.99
C PHE A 279 3.71 -5.72 -13.74
N ALA A 280 4.55 -6.48 -13.03
CA ALA A 280 5.39 -7.51 -13.63
C ALA A 280 4.53 -8.58 -14.33
N SER A 281 3.48 -9.08 -13.66
CA SER A 281 2.57 -10.05 -14.26
C SER A 281 1.81 -9.46 -15.46
N TYR A 282 1.42 -8.19 -15.38
CA TYR A 282 0.81 -7.46 -16.50
C TYR A 282 1.74 -7.38 -17.72
N ILE A 283 3.02 -7.01 -17.54
CA ILE A 283 4.01 -6.97 -18.64
C ILE A 283 4.21 -8.35 -19.27
N MET A 284 4.28 -9.39 -18.43
CA MET A 284 4.46 -10.77 -18.90
C MET A 284 3.29 -11.24 -19.76
N ALA A 285 2.08 -10.82 -19.43
CA ALA A 285 0.88 -11.16 -20.19
C ALA A 285 0.73 -10.29 -21.45
N TYR A 286 1.01 -8.98 -21.39
CA TYR A 286 0.49 -7.97 -22.34
C TYR A 286 1.41 -7.67 -23.55
N HIS A 287 2.14 -8.63 -24.10
CA HIS A 287 2.91 -8.33 -25.32
C HIS A 287 3.21 -9.57 -26.18
N ALA A 288 3.15 -9.42 -27.51
CA ALA A 288 3.76 -10.36 -28.45
C ALA A 288 5.29 -10.53 -28.26
N LYS A 289 5.92 -9.61 -27.49
CA LYS A 289 7.30 -9.68 -26.98
C LYS A 289 7.40 -9.97 -25.47
N GLY A 290 6.28 -10.31 -24.81
CA GLY A 290 6.16 -10.49 -23.37
C GLY A 290 7.06 -11.62 -22.85
N PHE A 291 7.31 -12.61 -23.70
CA PHE A 291 8.29 -13.67 -23.43
C PHE A 291 9.69 -13.11 -23.11
N ARG A 292 10.17 -12.09 -23.84
CA ARG A 292 11.51 -11.53 -23.62
C ARG A 292 11.61 -10.77 -22.30
N TRP A 293 10.64 -9.91 -22.01
CA TRP A 293 10.63 -9.14 -20.76
C TRP A 293 10.35 -10.01 -19.54
N GLY A 294 9.43 -10.98 -19.66
CA GLY A 294 9.19 -11.97 -18.63
C GLY A 294 10.42 -12.82 -18.34
N PHE A 295 11.14 -13.25 -19.37
CA PHE A 295 12.42 -13.96 -19.21
C PHE A 295 13.45 -13.09 -18.48
N ILE A 296 13.59 -11.81 -18.81
CA ILE A 296 14.51 -10.89 -18.13
C ILE A 296 14.14 -10.75 -16.63
N ILE A 297 12.85 -10.55 -16.32
CA ILE A 297 12.37 -10.43 -14.93
C ILE A 297 12.64 -11.73 -14.15
N TRP A 298 12.36 -12.88 -14.76
CA TRP A 298 12.61 -14.20 -14.15
C TRP A 298 14.11 -14.47 -13.95
N ALA A 299 14.92 -14.24 -14.98
CA ALA A 299 16.36 -14.41 -14.93
C ALA A 299 16.97 -13.51 -13.85
N TYR A 300 16.56 -12.25 -13.78
CA TYR A 300 16.98 -11.34 -12.73
C TYR A 300 16.57 -11.84 -11.35
N SER A 301 15.32 -12.28 -11.17
CA SER A 301 14.81 -12.74 -9.87
C SER A 301 15.54 -14.00 -9.39
N ILE A 302 15.75 -14.98 -10.27
CA ILE A 302 16.53 -16.19 -9.98
C ILE A 302 17.97 -15.82 -9.65
N ALA A 303 18.61 -15.00 -10.49
CA ALA A 303 20.00 -14.59 -10.27
C ALA A 303 20.16 -13.83 -8.95
N TYR A 304 19.22 -12.94 -8.62
CA TYR A 304 19.21 -12.20 -7.36
C TYR A 304 19.04 -13.12 -6.15
N ILE A 305 18.12 -14.09 -6.19
CA ILE A 305 17.92 -15.05 -5.10
C ILE A 305 19.15 -15.96 -4.94
N PHE A 306 19.70 -16.46 -6.04
CA PHE A 306 20.87 -17.34 -6.03
C PHE A 306 22.11 -16.61 -5.51
N LEU A 307 22.42 -15.44 -6.09
CA LEU A 307 23.56 -14.62 -5.70
C LEU A 307 23.41 -14.14 -4.26
N GLY A 308 22.20 -13.76 -3.85
CA GLY A 308 21.88 -13.38 -2.48
C GLY A 308 22.12 -14.53 -1.50
N SER A 309 21.64 -15.73 -1.80
CA SER A 309 21.84 -16.91 -0.96
C SER A 309 23.32 -17.29 -0.83
N LEU A 310 24.07 -17.19 -1.93
CA LEU A 310 25.50 -17.49 -1.96
C LEU A 310 26.31 -16.45 -1.18
N LEU A 311 26.10 -15.16 -1.44
CA LEU A 311 26.80 -14.08 -0.73
C LEU A 311 26.47 -14.06 0.75
N PHE A 312 25.19 -14.28 1.10
CA PHE A 312 24.73 -14.31 2.48
C PHE A 312 25.35 -15.46 3.27
N SER A 313 25.38 -16.66 2.68
CA SER A 313 26.01 -17.84 3.32
C SER A 313 27.52 -17.67 3.54
N ASN A 314 28.14 -16.77 2.78
CA ASN A 314 29.56 -16.41 2.89
C ASN A 314 29.81 -15.10 3.65
N PHE A 315 28.81 -14.56 4.37
CA PHE A 315 28.90 -13.31 5.16
C PHE A 315 29.25 -12.05 4.35
N TYR A 316 29.03 -12.04 3.04
CA TYR A 316 29.19 -10.85 2.21
C TYR A 316 27.95 -9.95 2.29
N PRO A 317 28.13 -8.62 2.24
CA PRO A 317 27.02 -7.68 2.18
C PRO A 317 26.27 -7.85 0.85
N PHE A 318 24.96 -8.09 0.93
CA PHE A 318 24.08 -8.23 -0.22
C PHE A 318 22.91 -7.26 -0.10
N THR A 319 22.62 -6.47 -1.14
CA THR A 319 21.55 -5.46 -1.18
C THR A 319 20.19 -6.07 -1.41
#